data_AF-A0A6P0YGF6-F1
#
_entry.id   AF-A0A6P0YGF6-F1
#
_cell.length_a   1.000
_cell.length_b   1.000
_cell.length_c   1.000
_cell.angle_alpha   90.00
_cell.angle_beta   90.00
_cell.angle_gamma   90.00
#
_symmetry.space_group_name_H-M   'P 1'
#
loop_
_entity.id
_entity.type
_entity.pdbx_description
1 polymer ?
#
loop_
_entity_poly.entity_id
_entity_poly.type
_entity_poly.pdbx_seq_one_letter_code
_entity_poly.pdbx_strand_id
1 'polypeptide(L)'
;QLKERSVRKNAVGELREPISYTPAAASIYSAQTYEQDNSFLIVGERLNASGSKKVRKLLNEDDWDGLLAIAKSQVKEGDEFTREDGVKSVHKIFELAEKYDCFIDIHCDEIDDDQSRFLEVVAADAIRTGLTSQVTASHTTAFGSYNNAYAFKLMSLLERSKINFIANPLINITLQGRTDTYPKRRGVTRVKELWQRGINVSFGHDCIQDPWYTLGTGNMLDVAYMGVHICQMTGIKEIDACYQMVTWNGAKTLGVEDGYGIKVGNPGNLIVLDVDSCFNAVRKRATVKYVFCQAKLLAETIPKTIKFTSFT
;
A
#
# COMPACT_ATOMS: atom_id res chain seq x y z
N GLN A 1 6.81 37.05 -12.21
CA GLN A 1 8.15 37.56 -12.55
C GLN A 1 9.15 36.94 -11.57
N LEU A 2 9.96 36.00 -12.05
CA LEU A 2 11.02 35.36 -11.26
C LEU A 2 12.15 36.38 -11.03
N LYS A 3 12.51 36.64 -9.77
CA LYS A 3 13.68 37.47 -9.43
C LYS A 3 14.94 36.62 -9.57
N GLU A 4 15.69 36.83 -10.63
CA GLU A 4 17.05 36.30 -10.76
C GLU A 4 17.96 36.89 -9.66
N ARG A 5 18.69 36.02 -8.96
CA ARG A 5 19.78 36.43 -8.06
C ARG A 5 21.08 36.47 -8.86
N SER A 6 21.76 37.61 -8.82
CA SER A 6 23.07 37.80 -9.46
C SER A 6 24.13 36.87 -8.86
N VAL A 7 24.76 36.04 -9.69
CA VAL A 7 25.91 35.21 -9.31
C VAL A 7 27.15 36.12 -9.16
N ARG A 8 27.90 35.98 -8.07
CA ARG A 8 29.18 36.69 -7.87
C ARG A 8 30.15 36.29 -8.98
N LYS A 9 30.67 37.28 -9.73
CA LYS A 9 31.72 37.08 -10.74
C LYS A 9 33.05 36.74 -10.06
N ASN A 10 33.61 35.56 -10.35
CA ASN A 10 35.02 35.29 -10.10
C ASN A 10 35.88 35.93 -11.20
N ALA A 11 37.13 36.23 -10.88
CA ALA A 11 38.07 37.03 -11.68
C ALA A 11 38.60 36.38 -12.98
N VAL A 12 37.86 35.44 -13.58
CA VAL A 12 38.19 34.88 -14.91
C VAL A 12 36.89 34.80 -15.71
N GLY A 13 36.84 35.52 -16.84
CA GLY A 13 35.64 35.84 -17.60
C GLY A 13 35.08 34.73 -18.47
N GLU A 14 34.78 33.57 -17.90
CA GLU A 14 33.95 32.55 -18.57
C GLU A 14 32.59 32.46 -17.90
N LEU A 15 31.53 32.76 -18.66
CA LEU A 15 30.15 32.48 -18.27
C LEU A 15 30.00 30.96 -18.15
N ARG A 16 29.88 30.45 -16.92
CA ARG A 16 29.53 29.03 -16.69
C ARG A 16 28.22 28.74 -17.40
N GLU A 17 28.20 27.69 -18.22
CA GLU A 17 26.94 27.18 -18.78
C GLU A 17 25.95 26.95 -17.63
N PRO A 18 24.67 27.37 -17.81
CA PRO A 18 23.66 27.10 -16.80
C PRO A 18 23.52 25.60 -16.66
N ILE A 19 23.97 25.07 -15.52
CA ILE A 19 23.77 23.67 -15.16
C ILE A 19 22.26 23.45 -15.17
N SER A 20 21.77 22.63 -16.10
CA SER A 20 20.42 22.12 -16.05
C SER A 20 20.30 21.29 -14.77
N TYR A 21 19.79 21.92 -13.72
CA TYR A 21 19.65 21.33 -12.41
C TYR A 21 18.19 20.96 -12.21
N THR A 22 17.91 19.66 -12.12
CA THR A 22 16.62 19.16 -11.67
C THR A 22 16.57 19.30 -10.14
N PRO A 23 15.64 20.09 -9.58
CA PRO A 23 15.50 20.23 -8.13
C PRO A 23 15.33 18.87 -7.46
N ALA A 24 16.16 18.56 -6.47
CA ALA A 24 16.21 17.25 -5.82
C ALA A 24 16.71 17.34 -4.37
N ALA A 25 16.25 16.45 -3.50
CA ALA A 25 16.83 16.21 -2.17
C ALA A 25 17.76 14.99 -2.22
N ALA A 26 18.95 15.10 -1.63
CA ALA A 26 19.89 13.98 -1.53
C ALA A 26 20.00 13.48 -0.09
N SER A 27 19.89 12.16 0.06
CA SER A 27 20.43 11.41 1.20
C SER A 27 21.84 10.93 0.85
N ILE A 28 22.63 10.51 1.85
CA ILE A 28 24.00 9.95 1.72
C ILE A 28 24.09 8.85 0.63
N TYR A 29 22.96 8.23 0.26
CA TYR A 29 22.91 7.10 -0.68
C TYR A 29 22.23 7.42 -2.04
N SER A 30 21.43 8.48 -2.18
CA SER A 30 20.73 8.79 -3.44
C SER A 30 20.13 10.20 -3.48
N ALA A 31 19.97 10.77 -4.67
CA ALA A 31 19.19 11.98 -4.92
C ALA A 31 17.79 11.65 -5.46
N GLN A 32 16.75 12.25 -4.88
CA GLN A 32 15.35 12.14 -5.31
C GLN A 32 14.87 13.48 -5.86
N THR A 33 14.34 13.48 -7.08
CA THR A 33 13.81 14.68 -7.73
C THR A 33 12.55 15.18 -7.03
N TYR A 34 12.38 16.50 -6.96
CA TYR A 34 11.16 17.13 -6.44
C TYR A 34 10.02 17.12 -7.45
N GLU A 35 10.30 16.81 -8.71
CA GLU A 35 9.26 16.46 -9.67
C GLU A 35 8.76 15.05 -9.35
N GLN A 36 7.61 15.02 -8.67
CA GLN A 36 6.72 13.86 -8.62
C GLN A 36 5.53 14.18 -9.51
N ASP A 37 5.14 13.25 -10.37
CA ASP A 37 3.78 13.27 -10.93
C ASP A 37 2.80 13.38 -9.76
N ASN A 38 1.73 14.17 -9.93
CA ASN A 38 0.69 14.27 -8.90
C ASN A 38 0.34 12.86 -8.44
N SER A 39 0.58 12.58 -7.16
CA SER A 39 0.12 11.34 -6.53
C SER A 39 -1.38 11.23 -6.78
N PHE A 40 -1.87 9.99 -6.89
CA PHE A 40 -3.30 9.69 -6.94
C PHE A 40 -4.10 10.60 -5.98
N LEU A 41 -5.25 11.09 -6.44
CA LEU A 41 -6.09 11.99 -5.65
C LEU A 41 -6.65 11.22 -4.46
N ILE A 42 -6.23 11.61 -3.25
CA ILE A 42 -6.80 11.08 -2.01
C ILE A 42 -7.94 11.99 -1.55
N VAL A 43 -9.12 11.41 -1.37
CA VAL A 43 -10.32 12.11 -0.87
C VAL A 43 -10.63 11.60 0.53
N GLY A 44 -10.96 12.51 1.45
CA GLY A 44 -11.43 12.19 2.79
C GLY A 44 -10.34 11.97 3.85
N GLU A 45 -9.17 11.44 3.47
CA GLU A 45 -8.11 11.17 4.44
C GLU A 45 -7.29 12.43 4.77
N ARG A 46 -7.27 12.85 6.04
CA ARG A 46 -6.58 14.08 6.49
C ARG A 46 -5.15 13.84 6.96
N LEU A 47 -4.81 12.59 7.27
CA LEU A 47 -3.54 12.18 7.87
C LEU A 47 -2.55 11.53 6.90
N ASN A 48 -2.63 11.83 5.62
CA ASN A 48 -1.65 11.37 4.64
C ASN A 48 -0.55 12.41 4.37
N ALA A 49 0.68 11.94 4.19
CA ALA A 49 1.78 12.80 3.75
C ALA A 49 1.63 13.24 2.28
N SER A 50 0.95 12.44 1.46
CA SER A 50 0.77 12.65 0.02
C SER A 50 -0.26 13.75 -0.30
N GLY A 51 -1.39 13.81 0.43
CA GLY A 51 -2.48 14.77 0.22
C GLY A 51 -2.51 15.94 1.22
N SER A 52 -1.97 15.79 2.44
CA SER A 52 -2.03 16.82 3.48
C SER A 52 -0.69 17.55 3.66
N LYS A 53 -0.61 18.78 3.14
CA LYS A 53 0.56 19.67 3.33
C LYS A 53 0.91 19.88 4.81
N LYS A 54 -0.11 19.91 5.68
CA LYS A 54 0.09 20.06 7.13
C LYS A 54 0.78 18.83 7.72
N VAL A 55 0.30 17.64 7.40
CA VAL A 55 0.89 16.36 7.87
C VAL A 55 2.32 16.22 7.37
N ARG A 56 2.56 16.50 6.08
CA ARG A 56 3.90 16.48 5.51
C ARG A 56 4.88 17.40 6.25
N LYS A 57 4.42 18.61 6.62
CA LYS A 57 5.24 19.54 7.38
C LYS A 57 5.57 19.00 8.77
N LEU A 58 4.57 18.49 9.49
CA LEU A 58 4.76 17.95 10.85
C LEU A 58 5.68 16.71 10.85
N LEU A 59 5.54 15.82 9.86
CA LEU A 59 6.45 14.69 9.66
C LEU A 59 7.89 15.15 9.45
N ASN A 60 8.11 16.16 8.59
CA ASN A 60 9.46 16.70 8.35
C ASN A 60 10.07 17.41 9.56
N GLU A 61 9.25 17.85 10.51
CA GLU A 61 9.67 18.52 11.74
C GLU A 61 9.80 17.53 12.92
N ASP A 62 9.55 16.23 12.69
CA ASP A 62 9.44 15.19 13.73
C ASP A 62 8.44 15.57 14.86
N ASP A 63 7.39 16.34 14.53
CA ASP A 63 6.35 16.76 15.48
C ASP A 63 5.27 15.69 15.64
N TRP A 64 5.62 14.65 16.42
CA TRP A 64 4.73 13.52 16.71
C TRP A 64 3.47 13.91 17.48
N ASP A 65 3.56 14.90 18.38
CA ASP A 65 2.41 15.39 19.14
C ASP A 65 1.42 16.13 18.22
N GLY A 66 1.92 16.93 17.29
CA GLY A 66 1.12 17.59 16.26
C GLY A 66 0.41 16.59 15.35
N LEU A 67 1.10 15.54 14.92
CA LEU A 67 0.51 14.47 14.12
C LEU A 67 -0.59 13.71 14.89
N LEU A 68 -0.33 13.38 16.16
CA LEU A 68 -1.30 12.73 17.03
C LEU A 68 -2.54 13.60 17.28
N ALA A 69 -2.38 14.92 17.36
CA ALA A 69 -3.49 15.85 17.50
C ALA A 69 -4.40 15.84 16.26
N ILE A 70 -3.82 15.77 15.05
CA ILE A 70 -4.62 15.60 13.82
C ILE A 70 -5.34 14.26 13.85
N ALA A 71 -4.67 13.17 14.25
CA ALA A 71 -5.29 11.84 14.36
C ALA A 71 -6.53 11.86 15.24
N LYS A 72 -6.38 12.43 16.45
CA LYS A 72 -7.49 12.55 17.40
C LYS A 72 -8.64 13.38 16.85
N SER A 73 -8.36 14.44 16.08
CA SER A 73 -9.41 15.24 15.45
C SER A 73 -10.18 14.48 14.38
N GLN A 74 -9.49 13.70 13.54
CA GLN A 74 -10.14 12.89 12.50
C GLN A 74 -11.03 11.81 13.11
N VAL A 75 -10.53 11.10 14.14
CA VAL A 75 -11.32 10.11 14.89
C VAL A 75 -12.57 10.74 15.54
N LYS A 76 -12.47 11.98 16.03
CA LYS A 76 -13.58 12.67 16.70
C LYS A 76 -14.66 13.14 15.72
N GLU A 77 -14.27 13.61 14.54
CA GLU A 77 -15.20 14.12 13.55
C GLU A 77 -15.95 12.98 12.85
N GLY A 78 -15.30 11.84 12.63
CA GLY A 78 -15.84 10.73 11.85
C GLY A 78 -15.96 11.08 10.36
N ASP A 79 -15.83 10.09 9.49
CA ASP A 79 -15.94 10.33 8.04
C ASP A 79 -17.42 10.36 7.62
N GLU A 80 -18.24 9.41 8.09
CA GLU A 80 -19.69 9.39 7.87
C GLU A 80 -20.49 9.15 9.17
N PHE A 81 -21.57 9.92 9.37
CA PHE A 81 -22.41 9.83 10.57
C PHE A 81 -23.41 8.67 10.54
N THR A 82 -23.86 8.26 9.36
CA THR A 82 -24.89 7.22 9.18
C THR A 82 -24.51 6.26 8.06
N ARG A 83 -25.13 5.08 8.07
CA ARG A 83 -24.99 4.12 6.96
C ARG A 83 -25.41 4.76 5.64
N GLU A 84 -26.51 5.50 5.62
CA GLU A 84 -27.03 6.14 4.41
C GLU A 84 -26.04 7.18 3.86
N ASP A 85 -25.31 7.89 4.73
CA ASP A 85 -24.29 8.84 4.30
C ASP A 85 -23.05 8.14 3.74
N GLY A 86 -22.62 7.01 4.31
CA GLY A 86 -21.58 6.15 3.74
C GLY A 86 -21.98 5.54 2.39
N VAL A 87 -23.25 5.14 2.22
CA VAL A 87 -23.73 4.69 0.91
C VAL A 87 -23.68 5.82 -0.13
N LYS A 88 -24.08 7.04 0.25
CA LYS A 88 -23.97 8.22 -0.63
C LYS A 88 -22.51 8.55 -0.96
N SER A 89 -21.58 8.41 -0.01
CA SER A 89 -20.16 8.68 -0.26
C SER A 89 -19.59 7.70 -1.29
N VAL A 90 -19.91 6.41 -1.17
CA VAL A 90 -19.55 5.39 -2.19
C VAL A 90 -20.11 5.76 -3.56
N HIS A 91 -21.41 6.02 -3.68
CA HIS A 91 -22.01 6.44 -4.96
C HIS A 91 -21.32 7.68 -5.54
N LYS A 92 -20.94 8.63 -4.70
CA LYS A 92 -20.23 9.84 -5.14
C LYS A 92 -18.83 9.54 -5.68
N ILE A 93 -18.10 8.61 -5.05
CA ILE A 93 -16.79 8.17 -5.53
C ILE A 93 -16.91 7.54 -6.92
N PHE A 94 -17.91 6.70 -7.15
CA PHE A 94 -18.18 6.13 -8.47
C PHE A 94 -18.53 7.19 -9.53
N GLU A 95 -19.40 8.15 -9.20
CA GLU A 95 -19.73 9.28 -10.09
C GLU A 95 -18.47 10.09 -10.45
N LEU A 96 -17.58 10.34 -9.49
CA LEU A 96 -16.33 11.05 -9.71
C LEU A 96 -15.39 10.23 -10.61
N ALA A 97 -15.25 8.93 -10.36
CA ALA A 97 -14.40 8.06 -11.15
C ALA A 97 -14.84 8.01 -12.62
N GLU A 98 -16.14 7.88 -12.89
CA GLU A 98 -16.69 7.92 -14.25
C GLU A 98 -16.47 9.29 -14.92
N LYS A 99 -16.63 10.38 -14.16
CA LYS A 99 -16.44 11.74 -14.68
C LYS A 99 -14.98 12.03 -15.04
N TYR A 100 -14.03 11.51 -14.26
CA TYR A 100 -12.61 11.84 -14.38
C TYR A 100 -11.77 10.71 -15.00
N ASP A 101 -12.39 9.61 -15.41
CA ASP A 101 -11.74 8.43 -15.99
C ASP A 101 -10.55 7.95 -15.14
N CYS A 102 -10.84 7.66 -13.86
CA CYS A 102 -9.82 7.27 -12.90
C CYS A 102 -10.20 6.00 -12.13
N PHE A 103 -9.17 5.34 -11.58
CA PHE A 103 -9.37 4.16 -10.74
C PHE A 103 -9.95 4.55 -9.38
N ILE A 104 -10.53 3.56 -8.70
CA ILE A 104 -11.09 3.70 -7.36
C ILE A 104 -10.31 2.82 -6.39
N ASP A 105 -9.87 3.37 -5.27
CA ASP A 105 -9.39 2.61 -4.11
C ASP A 105 -10.03 3.20 -2.85
N ILE A 106 -10.84 2.38 -2.16
CA ILE A 106 -11.62 2.81 -1.00
C ILE A 106 -11.06 2.15 0.25
N HIS A 107 -10.78 2.96 1.29
CA HIS A 107 -10.66 2.47 2.66
C HIS A 107 -12.03 1.92 3.08
N CYS A 108 -12.22 0.61 2.90
CA CYS A 108 -13.53 0.01 2.93
C CYS A 108 -13.66 -0.83 4.19
N ASP A 109 -14.65 -0.50 5.03
CA ASP A 109 -14.98 -1.24 6.25
C ASP A 109 -13.76 -1.55 7.15
N GLU A 110 -12.86 -0.56 7.37
CA GLU A 110 -11.70 -0.68 8.26
C GLU A 110 -12.11 -0.52 9.74
N ILE A 111 -12.95 -1.44 10.22
CA ILE A 111 -13.49 -1.45 11.58
C ILE A 111 -13.90 -2.88 11.97
N ASP A 112 -13.99 -3.17 13.27
CA ASP A 112 -14.38 -4.49 13.78
C ASP A 112 -15.90 -4.69 13.96
N ASP A 113 -16.72 -3.80 13.39
CA ASP A 113 -18.18 -3.87 13.42
C ASP A 113 -18.71 -4.78 12.30
N ASP A 114 -19.46 -5.84 12.66
CA ASP A 114 -20.02 -6.80 11.69
C ASP A 114 -21.20 -6.24 10.87
N GLN A 115 -21.64 -5.02 11.19
CA GLN A 115 -22.64 -4.26 10.44
C GLN A 115 -22.03 -3.26 9.45
N SER A 116 -20.73 -2.99 9.52
CA SER A 116 -19.99 -2.19 8.53
C SER A 116 -19.87 -3.00 7.23
N ARG A 117 -20.78 -2.75 6.28
CA ARG A 117 -21.02 -3.57 5.08
C ARG A 117 -21.00 -2.77 3.78
N PHE A 118 -20.19 -1.71 3.72
CA PHE A 118 -20.08 -0.89 2.51
C PHE A 118 -19.44 -1.66 1.35
N LEU A 119 -18.67 -2.71 1.63
CA LEU A 119 -18.11 -3.61 0.63
C LEU A 119 -19.17 -4.18 -0.34
N GLU A 120 -20.39 -4.48 0.13
CA GLU A 120 -21.45 -4.96 -0.76
C GLU A 120 -21.93 -3.88 -1.74
N VAL A 121 -21.91 -2.63 -1.32
CA VAL A 121 -22.29 -1.46 -2.12
C VAL A 121 -21.21 -1.18 -3.15
N VAL A 122 -19.94 -1.16 -2.73
CA VAL A 122 -18.77 -1.01 -3.62
C VAL A 122 -18.79 -2.08 -4.71
N ALA A 123 -18.99 -3.35 -4.34
CA ALA A 123 -19.05 -4.45 -5.32
C ALA A 123 -20.26 -4.35 -6.25
N ALA A 124 -21.42 -3.94 -5.76
CA ALA A 124 -22.61 -3.75 -6.59
C ALA A 124 -22.45 -2.60 -7.59
N ASP A 125 -21.87 -1.48 -7.16
CA ASP A 125 -21.65 -0.32 -8.03
C ASP A 125 -20.55 -0.57 -9.06
N ALA A 126 -19.50 -1.32 -8.70
CA ALA A 126 -18.49 -1.78 -9.67
C ALA A 126 -19.10 -2.61 -10.81
N ILE A 127 -20.12 -3.42 -10.51
CA ILE A 127 -20.86 -4.18 -11.54
C ILE A 127 -21.75 -3.25 -12.36
N ARG A 128 -22.49 -2.34 -11.72
CA ARG A 128 -23.48 -1.46 -12.38
C ARG A 128 -22.83 -0.48 -13.36
N THR A 129 -21.71 0.10 -12.95
CA THR A 129 -20.93 1.07 -13.74
C THR A 129 -20.03 0.39 -14.76
N GLY A 130 -19.72 -0.90 -14.56
CA GLY A 130 -18.79 -1.65 -15.40
C GLY A 130 -17.31 -1.38 -15.09
N LEU A 131 -16.99 -0.52 -14.10
CA LEU A 131 -15.62 -0.23 -13.71
C LEU A 131 -14.86 -1.48 -13.24
N THR A 132 -15.55 -2.42 -12.59
CA THR A 132 -15.06 -3.78 -12.24
C THR A 132 -13.61 -3.82 -11.74
N SER A 133 -12.65 -4.24 -12.57
CA SER A 133 -11.23 -4.38 -12.22
C SER A 133 -10.49 -3.07 -11.96
N GLN A 134 -11.11 -1.91 -12.23
CA GLN A 134 -10.59 -0.58 -11.90
C GLN A 134 -10.94 -0.16 -10.46
N VAL A 135 -11.63 -1.02 -9.70
CA VAL A 135 -12.07 -0.75 -8.33
C VAL A 135 -11.33 -1.64 -7.36
N THR A 136 -10.85 -1.05 -6.27
CA THR A 136 -10.14 -1.69 -5.17
C THR A 136 -10.83 -1.40 -3.85
N ALA A 137 -11.03 -2.44 -3.04
CA ALA A 137 -11.47 -2.32 -1.65
C ALA A 137 -10.28 -2.64 -0.73
N SER A 138 -9.69 -1.60 -0.16
CA SER A 138 -8.61 -1.71 0.82
C SER A 138 -9.16 -2.02 2.20
N HIS A 139 -8.36 -2.73 3.00
CA HIS A 139 -8.64 -3.18 4.36
C HIS A 139 -9.72 -4.25 4.46
N THR A 140 -10.99 -3.87 4.37
CA THR A 140 -12.16 -4.75 4.56
C THR A 140 -12.08 -5.59 5.84
N THR A 141 -11.54 -5.03 6.93
CA THR A 141 -11.28 -5.76 8.17
C THR A 141 -12.57 -6.26 8.82
N ALA A 142 -13.67 -5.50 8.67
CA ALA A 142 -15.00 -5.91 9.11
C ALA A 142 -15.43 -7.25 8.48
N PHE A 143 -14.99 -7.55 7.25
CA PHE A 143 -15.33 -8.80 6.56
C PHE A 143 -14.83 -10.03 7.33
N GLY A 144 -13.70 -9.90 8.04
CA GLY A 144 -13.20 -10.92 8.96
C GLY A 144 -14.11 -11.19 10.17
N SER A 145 -14.98 -10.23 10.49
CA SER A 145 -15.94 -10.29 11.61
C SER A 145 -17.38 -10.60 11.20
N TYR A 146 -17.70 -10.65 9.89
CA TYR A 146 -19.06 -10.92 9.43
C TYR A 146 -19.57 -12.31 9.84
N ASN A 147 -20.89 -12.38 10.04
CA ASN A 147 -21.61 -13.65 10.03
C ASN A 147 -21.29 -14.47 8.76
N ASN A 148 -21.02 -15.76 8.93
CA ASN A 148 -20.57 -16.63 7.83
C ASN A 148 -21.63 -16.85 6.73
N ALA A 149 -22.92 -16.84 7.04
CA ALA A 149 -23.97 -16.97 6.02
C ALA A 149 -24.00 -15.74 5.11
N TYR A 150 -23.89 -14.55 5.71
CA TYR A 150 -23.78 -13.30 4.95
C TYR A 150 -22.48 -13.26 4.13
N ALA A 151 -21.34 -13.62 4.74
CA ALA A 151 -20.06 -13.67 4.05
C ALA A 151 -20.07 -14.62 2.84
N PHE A 152 -20.67 -15.81 2.99
CA PHE A 152 -20.79 -16.78 1.92
C PHE A 152 -21.62 -16.24 0.73
N LYS A 153 -22.74 -15.57 1.01
CA LYS A 153 -23.54 -14.88 -0.01
C LYS A 153 -22.75 -13.74 -0.67
N LEU A 154 -22.04 -12.93 0.12
CA LEU A 154 -21.24 -11.81 -0.37
C LEU A 154 -20.12 -12.27 -1.30
N MET A 155 -19.41 -13.36 -0.97
CA MET A 155 -18.35 -13.91 -1.83
C MET A 155 -18.78 -14.11 -3.29
N SER A 156 -20.02 -14.56 -3.52
CA SER A 156 -20.56 -14.75 -4.89
C SER A 156 -20.74 -13.42 -5.64
N LEU A 157 -21.02 -12.33 -4.92
CA LEU A 157 -21.07 -10.98 -5.49
C LEU A 157 -19.65 -10.49 -5.82
N LEU A 158 -18.69 -10.72 -4.92
CA LEU A 158 -17.30 -10.30 -5.10
C LEU A 158 -16.62 -10.98 -6.30
N GLU A 159 -16.87 -12.28 -6.52
CA GLU A 159 -16.40 -12.99 -7.72
C GLU A 159 -16.94 -12.36 -9.00
N ARG A 160 -18.21 -11.91 -9.00
CA ARG A 160 -18.85 -11.29 -10.15
C ARG A 160 -18.38 -9.86 -10.41
N SER A 161 -18.06 -9.11 -9.35
CA SER A 161 -17.64 -7.72 -9.46
C SER A 161 -16.22 -7.55 -9.99
N LYS A 162 -15.37 -8.57 -9.81
CA LYS A 162 -13.96 -8.58 -10.24
C LYS A 162 -13.14 -7.41 -9.68
N ILE A 163 -13.58 -6.84 -8.55
CA ILE A 163 -12.82 -5.81 -7.84
C ILE A 163 -11.55 -6.43 -7.24
N ASN A 164 -10.57 -5.59 -6.94
CA ASN A 164 -9.35 -5.96 -6.25
C ASN A 164 -9.50 -5.74 -4.73
N PHE A 165 -8.69 -6.44 -3.95
CA PHE A 165 -8.60 -6.27 -2.51
C PHE A 165 -7.17 -5.95 -2.10
N ILE A 166 -7.02 -5.08 -1.10
CA ILE A 166 -5.73 -4.90 -0.41
C ILE A 166 -5.94 -5.24 1.06
N ALA A 167 -5.18 -6.20 1.57
CA ALA A 167 -5.07 -6.43 3.01
C ALA A 167 -3.76 -5.84 3.52
N ASN A 168 -3.74 -5.33 4.75
CA ASN A 168 -2.56 -4.68 5.33
C ASN A 168 -2.15 -5.41 6.63
N PRO A 169 -1.56 -6.63 6.54
CA PRO A 169 -1.39 -7.52 7.69
C PRO A 169 -0.69 -6.91 8.91
N LEU A 170 0.34 -6.10 8.70
CA LEU A 170 1.10 -5.43 9.78
C LEU A 170 0.22 -4.42 10.53
N ILE A 171 -0.63 -3.70 9.80
CA ILE A 171 -1.43 -2.61 10.35
C ILE A 171 -2.73 -3.16 10.93
N ASN A 172 -3.42 -4.04 10.20
CA ASN A 172 -4.68 -4.62 10.65
C ASN A 172 -4.50 -5.36 11.99
N ILE A 173 -3.42 -6.12 12.20
CA ILE A 173 -3.17 -6.77 13.52
C ILE A 173 -2.87 -5.78 14.64
N THR A 174 -2.37 -4.59 14.29
CA THR A 174 -2.01 -3.55 15.24
C THR A 174 -3.22 -2.71 15.63
N LEU A 175 -4.11 -2.39 14.69
CA LEU A 175 -5.25 -1.48 14.89
C LEU A 175 -6.55 -2.21 15.26
N GLN A 176 -6.76 -3.43 14.76
CA GLN A 176 -7.97 -4.19 15.04
C GLN A 176 -7.88 -4.98 16.35
N GLY A 177 -9.02 -5.45 16.82
CA GLY A 177 -9.18 -6.14 18.10
C GLY A 177 -8.95 -5.25 19.31
N ARG A 178 -8.85 -3.92 19.13
CA ARG A 178 -8.59 -2.96 20.22
C ARG A 178 -9.79 -2.75 21.13
N THR A 179 -11.00 -2.98 20.62
CA THR A 179 -12.25 -2.94 21.40
C THR A 179 -12.60 -4.28 22.05
N ASP A 180 -11.95 -5.37 21.65
CA ASP A 180 -12.12 -6.69 22.29
C ASP A 180 -11.35 -6.77 23.61
N THR A 181 -11.91 -7.48 24.60
CA THR A 181 -11.15 -7.96 25.76
C THR A 181 -10.44 -9.28 25.41
N TYR A 182 -10.98 -10.42 25.84
CA TYR A 182 -10.57 -11.76 25.45
C TYR A 182 -11.79 -12.66 25.25
N PRO A 183 -11.83 -13.49 24.19
CA PRO A 183 -10.80 -13.63 23.15
C PRO A 183 -10.66 -12.38 22.26
N LYS A 184 -9.44 -12.10 21.78
CA LYS A 184 -9.14 -10.97 20.90
C LYS A 184 -9.06 -11.44 19.46
N ARG A 185 -9.84 -10.82 18.56
CA ARG A 185 -9.81 -11.17 17.13
C ARG A 185 -8.51 -10.71 16.47
N ARG A 186 -8.21 -11.30 15.31
CA ARG A 186 -7.08 -10.90 14.45
C ARG A 186 -7.37 -9.63 13.66
N GLY A 187 -8.61 -9.46 13.21
CA GLY A 187 -9.08 -8.29 12.47
C GLY A 187 -8.45 -8.11 11.08
N VAL A 188 -8.00 -9.17 10.43
CA VAL A 188 -7.66 -9.14 9.00
C VAL A 188 -8.86 -9.61 8.17
N THR A 189 -9.00 -9.13 6.94
CA THR A 189 -10.00 -9.62 5.99
C THR A 189 -9.79 -11.10 5.63
N ARG A 190 -10.74 -11.69 4.89
CA ARG A 190 -10.79 -13.12 4.50
C ARG A 190 -9.86 -13.46 3.33
N VAL A 191 -8.58 -13.11 3.45
CA VAL A 191 -7.56 -13.22 2.39
C VAL A 191 -7.50 -14.61 1.78
N LYS A 192 -7.51 -15.65 2.63
CA LYS A 192 -7.40 -17.05 2.18
C LYS A 192 -8.60 -17.45 1.34
N GLU A 193 -9.81 -17.13 1.79
CA GLU A 193 -11.04 -17.46 1.07
C GLU A 193 -11.19 -16.67 -0.24
N LEU A 194 -10.80 -15.39 -0.25
CA LEU A 194 -10.75 -14.57 -1.47
C LEU A 194 -9.79 -15.18 -2.50
N TRP A 195 -8.57 -15.54 -2.06
CA TRP A 195 -7.56 -16.17 -2.91
C TRP A 195 -8.03 -17.53 -3.47
N GLN A 196 -8.63 -18.38 -2.63
CA GLN A 196 -9.15 -19.70 -3.05
C GLN A 196 -10.26 -19.59 -4.10
N ARG A 197 -10.95 -18.45 -4.15
CA ARG A 197 -11.99 -18.13 -5.15
C ARG A 197 -11.45 -17.42 -6.40
N GLY A 198 -10.13 -17.22 -6.49
CA GLY A 198 -9.51 -16.53 -7.62
C GLY A 198 -9.76 -15.02 -7.67
N ILE A 199 -10.25 -14.43 -6.58
CA ILE A 199 -10.38 -12.97 -6.45
C ILE A 199 -8.97 -12.40 -6.23
N ASN A 200 -8.66 -11.28 -6.89
CA ASN A 200 -7.36 -10.64 -6.73
C ASN A 200 -7.24 -10.01 -5.34
N VAL A 201 -6.22 -10.40 -4.60
CA VAL A 201 -5.86 -9.81 -3.30
C VAL A 201 -4.38 -9.49 -3.32
N SER A 202 -4.00 -8.28 -2.94
CA SER A 202 -2.62 -7.86 -2.71
C SER A 202 -2.40 -7.51 -1.24
N PHE A 203 -1.14 -7.49 -0.82
CA PHE A 203 -0.76 -7.00 0.50
C PHE A 203 -0.11 -5.62 0.40
N GLY A 204 -0.56 -4.69 1.25
CA GLY A 204 0.06 -3.38 1.44
C GLY A 204 0.83 -3.30 2.75
N HIS A 205 1.87 -2.47 2.77
CA HIS A 205 2.53 -2.07 4.01
C HIS A 205 1.69 -1.06 4.79
N ASP A 206 0.94 -0.22 4.05
CA ASP A 206 0.09 0.84 4.56
C ASP A 206 0.89 1.95 5.28
N CYS A 207 1.18 1.78 6.57
CA CYS A 207 1.88 2.78 7.36
C CYS A 207 3.38 2.48 7.55
N ILE A 208 4.23 3.52 7.50
CA ILE A 208 5.66 3.46 7.87
C ILE A 208 5.97 4.67 8.74
N GLN A 209 6.28 4.41 10.01
CA GLN A 209 6.64 5.45 11.00
C GLN A 209 5.69 6.65 10.98
N ASP A 210 4.41 6.38 11.18
CA ASP A 210 3.35 7.38 11.18
C ASP A 210 2.47 7.25 12.44
N PRO A 211 1.41 8.06 12.59
CA PRO A 211 0.56 8.04 13.78
C PRO A 211 -0.19 6.73 14.04
N TRP A 212 -0.36 5.88 13.04
CA TRP A 212 -1.04 4.59 13.18
C TRP A 212 -0.06 3.44 13.38
N TYR A 213 1.15 3.55 12.84
CA TYR A 213 2.19 2.53 12.98
C TYR A 213 3.59 3.12 13.11
N THR A 214 4.17 2.96 14.30
CA THR A 214 5.49 3.52 14.64
C THR A 214 6.68 2.70 14.12
N LEU A 215 6.44 1.48 13.62
CA LEU A 215 7.46 0.62 13.02
C LEU A 215 7.43 0.74 11.49
N GLY A 216 8.03 -0.24 10.80
CA GLY A 216 8.03 -0.32 9.35
C GLY A 216 9.36 0.08 8.73
N THR A 217 9.73 -0.61 7.66
CA THR A 217 10.98 -0.38 6.91
C THR A 217 10.75 -0.36 5.40
N GLY A 218 9.49 -0.45 4.96
CA GLY A 218 9.13 -0.57 3.54
C GLY A 218 9.42 -1.96 2.94
N ASN A 219 9.81 -2.94 3.75
CA ASN A 219 10.11 -4.28 3.25
C ASN A 219 8.83 -5.12 3.06
N MET A 220 8.43 -5.32 1.82
CA MET A 220 7.24 -6.12 1.48
C MET A 220 7.35 -7.61 1.86
N LEU A 221 8.56 -8.15 2.05
CA LEU A 221 8.71 -9.53 2.56
C LEU A 221 8.28 -9.64 4.03
N ASP A 222 8.40 -8.57 4.82
CA ASP A 222 7.88 -8.55 6.20
C ASP A 222 6.35 -8.53 6.21
N VAL A 223 5.74 -7.82 5.27
CA VAL A 223 4.28 -7.81 5.05
C VAL A 223 3.79 -9.20 4.66
N ALA A 224 4.41 -9.83 3.65
CA ALA A 224 4.07 -11.19 3.22
C ALA A 224 4.27 -12.20 4.35
N TYR A 225 5.37 -12.08 5.11
CA TYR A 225 5.65 -12.93 6.27
C TYR A 225 4.54 -12.81 7.32
N MET A 226 4.10 -11.59 7.66
CA MET A 226 2.97 -11.39 8.58
C MET A 226 1.68 -11.98 8.01
N GLY A 227 1.41 -11.75 6.71
CA GLY A 227 0.27 -12.29 5.98
C GLY A 227 0.13 -13.80 6.11
N VAL A 228 1.24 -14.54 5.92
CA VAL A 228 1.28 -16.02 6.09
C VAL A 228 0.74 -16.44 7.45
N HIS A 229 1.14 -15.74 8.52
CA HIS A 229 0.80 -16.13 9.89
C HIS A 229 -0.63 -15.73 10.25
N ILE A 230 -1.00 -14.47 10.04
CA ILE A 230 -2.30 -13.95 10.46
C ILE A 230 -3.45 -14.55 9.66
N CYS A 231 -3.23 -14.81 8.37
CA CYS A 231 -4.23 -15.41 7.48
C CYS A 231 -4.21 -16.96 7.52
N GLN A 232 -3.32 -17.58 8.30
CA GLN A 232 -3.13 -19.04 8.34
C GLN A 232 -2.93 -19.66 6.94
N MET A 233 -2.05 -19.03 6.16
CA MET A 233 -1.68 -19.41 4.81
C MET A 233 -0.31 -20.10 4.81
N THR A 234 -0.19 -21.20 5.58
CA THR A 234 1.08 -21.87 5.89
C THR A 234 1.38 -23.09 5.02
N GLY A 235 0.48 -23.47 4.09
CA GLY A 235 0.78 -24.46 3.06
C GLY A 235 1.78 -23.94 2.02
N ILE A 236 2.52 -24.83 1.35
CA ILE A 236 3.56 -24.44 0.36
C ILE A 236 2.99 -23.50 -0.72
N LYS A 237 1.83 -23.86 -1.31
CA LYS A 237 1.14 -23.03 -2.31
C LYS A 237 0.59 -21.73 -1.74
N GLU A 238 0.25 -21.72 -0.46
CA GLU A 238 -0.31 -20.56 0.22
C GLU A 238 0.78 -19.54 0.55
N ILE A 239 1.97 -20.00 0.94
CA ILE A 239 3.15 -19.15 1.13
C ILE A 239 3.60 -18.55 -0.20
N ASP A 240 3.58 -19.32 -1.29
CA ASP A 240 3.82 -18.78 -2.62
C ASP A 240 2.78 -17.73 -3.01
N ALA A 241 1.49 -17.97 -2.73
CA ALA A 241 0.44 -16.99 -2.93
C ALA A 241 0.69 -15.68 -2.14
N CYS A 242 1.17 -15.75 -0.89
CA CYS A 242 1.54 -14.56 -0.13
C CYS A 242 2.70 -13.78 -0.77
N TYR A 243 3.63 -14.45 -1.46
CA TYR A 243 4.66 -13.77 -2.27
C TYR A 243 4.05 -13.10 -3.51
N GLN A 244 3.12 -13.77 -4.19
CA GLN A 244 2.37 -13.20 -5.33
C GLN A 244 1.57 -11.95 -4.90
N MET A 245 1.01 -11.95 -3.69
CA MET A 245 0.26 -10.83 -3.09
C MET A 245 1.10 -9.54 -2.94
N VAL A 246 2.42 -9.63 -2.86
CA VAL A 246 3.34 -8.47 -2.79
C VAL A 246 4.08 -8.20 -4.10
N THR A 247 3.69 -8.86 -5.19
CA THR A 247 4.31 -8.73 -6.51
C THR A 247 3.24 -8.60 -7.60
N TRP A 248 2.89 -9.69 -8.29
CA TRP A 248 1.96 -9.69 -9.43
C TRP A 248 0.56 -9.22 -9.07
N ASN A 249 0.03 -9.62 -7.91
CA ASN A 249 -1.31 -9.20 -7.52
C ASN A 249 -1.38 -7.70 -7.25
N GLY A 250 -0.29 -7.11 -6.72
CA GLY A 250 -0.18 -5.66 -6.56
C GLY A 250 -0.11 -4.94 -7.91
N ALA A 251 0.63 -5.48 -8.88
CA ALA A 251 0.66 -4.94 -10.24
C ALA A 251 -0.73 -4.98 -10.91
N LYS A 252 -1.50 -6.04 -10.68
CA LYS A 252 -2.89 -6.16 -11.13
C LYS A 252 -3.80 -5.14 -10.45
N THR A 253 -3.69 -4.97 -9.13
CA THR A 253 -4.44 -3.95 -8.38
C THR A 253 -4.18 -2.54 -8.91
N LEU A 254 -2.94 -2.25 -9.33
CA LEU A 254 -2.53 -0.96 -9.89
C LEU A 254 -2.82 -0.81 -11.39
N GLY A 255 -3.28 -1.86 -12.08
CA GLY A 255 -3.52 -1.83 -13.53
C GLY A 255 -2.25 -1.67 -14.39
N VAL A 256 -1.09 -2.11 -13.90
CA VAL A 256 0.21 -1.95 -14.58
C VAL A 256 0.77 -3.27 -15.12
N GLU A 257 -0.09 -4.26 -15.35
CA GLU A 257 0.29 -5.60 -15.81
C GLU A 257 1.02 -5.56 -17.16
N ASP A 258 0.65 -4.64 -18.07
CA ASP A 258 1.16 -4.53 -19.44
C ASP A 258 2.64 -4.11 -19.57
N GLY A 259 3.32 -3.86 -18.46
CA GLY A 259 4.78 -3.68 -18.42
C GLY A 259 5.45 -4.38 -17.24
N TYR A 260 4.69 -5.15 -16.45
CA TYR A 260 5.17 -5.78 -15.23
C TYR A 260 5.53 -7.25 -15.45
N GLY A 261 6.62 -7.68 -14.81
CA GLY A 261 7.09 -9.07 -14.85
C GLY A 261 8.25 -9.32 -15.80
N ILE A 262 8.90 -10.47 -15.62
CA ILE A 262 10.11 -10.85 -16.34
C ILE A 262 9.72 -11.51 -17.68
N LYS A 263 9.55 -10.69 -18.71
CA LYS A 263 9.17 -11.12 -20.06
C LYS A 263 9.89 -10.29 -21.12
N VAL A 264 10.25 -10.91 -22.24
CA VAL A 264 10.83 -10.21 -23.40
C VAL A 264 9.85 -9.12 -23.86
N GLY A 265 10.36 -7.90 -24.02
CA GLY A 265 9.58 -6.72 -24.40
C GLY A 265 9.21 -5.80 -23.23
N ASN A 266 9.19 -6.31 -22.00
CA ASN A 266 8.95 -5.48 -20.81
C ASN A 266 10.17 -4.59 -20.48
N PRO A 267 9.97 -3.46 -19.80
CA PRO A 267 11.06 -2.67 -19.25
C PRO A 267 11.99 -3.50 -18.36
N GLY A 268 13.28 -3.15 -18.32
CA GLY A 268 14.29 -3.80 -17.48
C GLY A 268 14.15 -3.47 -15.98
N ASN A 269 12.97 -3.70 -15.42
CA ASN A 269 12.64 -3.49 -14.01
C ASN A 269 12.65 -4.84 -13.28
N LEU A 270 13.63 -5.07 -12.42
CA LEU A 270 13.72 -6.32 -11.68
C LEU A 270 14.51 -6.16 -10.39
N ILE A 271 14.30 -7.10 -9.46
CA ILE A 271 15.12 -7.27 -8.28
C ILE A 271 15.76 -8.66 -8.27
N VAL A 272 16.94 -8.77 -7.66
CA VAL A 272 17.60 -10.06 -7.43
C VAL A 272 17.67 -10.29 -5.93
N LEU A 273 17.04 -11.36 -5.45
CA LEU A 273 17.06 -11.76 -4.05
C LEU A 273 18.18 -12.78 -3.78
N ASP A 274 18.74 -12.80 -2.57
CA ASP A 274 19.77 -13.77 -2.14
C ASP A 274 19.19 -15.16 -1.78
N VAL A 275 18.32 -15.68 -2.65
CA VAL A 275 17.61 -16.97 -2.51
C VAL A 275 17.24 -17.54 -3.89
N ASP A 276 16.89 -18.82 -3.90
CA ASP A 276 16.58 -19.61 -5.11
C ASP A 276 15.08 -19.78 -5.40
N SER A 277 14.20 -19.28 -4.52
CA SER A 277 12.76 -19.52 -4.62
C SER A 277 11.93 -18.50 -3.84
N CYS A 278 10.70 -18.26 -4.29
CA CYS A 278 9.72 -17.39 -3.64
C CYS A 278 9.41 -17.85 -2.20
N PHE A 279 9.33 -19.17 -1.98
CA PHE A 279 9.20 -19.75 -0.65
C PHE A 279 10.35 -19.34 0.27
N ASN A 280 11.61 -19.49 -0.19
CA ASN A 280 12.77 -19.07 0.61
C ASN A 280 12.86 -17.56 0.76
N ALA A 281 12.34 -16.77 -0.20
CA ALA A 281 12.25 -15.32 -0.09
C ALA A 281 11.44 -14.91 1.14
N VAL A 282 10.24 -15.47 1.30
CA VAL A 282 9.39 -15.22 2.48
C VAL A 282 10.01 -15.83 3.74
N ARG A 283 10.42 -17.11 3.71
CA ARG A 283 10.93 -17.81 4.89
C ARG A 283 12.18 -17.16 5.49
N LYS A 284 13.13 -16.76 4.64
CA LYS A 284 14.40 -16.17 5.09
C LYS A 284 14.32 -14.65 5.22
N ARG A 285 13.24 -14.01 4.77
CA ARG A 285 13.15 -12.56 4.55
C ARG A 285 14.38 -12.08 3.78
N ALA A 286 14.52 -12.63 2.58
CA ALA A 286 15.74 -12.55 1.78
C ALA A 286 16.18 -11.11 1.51
N THR A 287 17.49 -10.88 1.54
CA THR A 287 18.08 -9.59 1.17
C THR A 287 17.96 -9.37 -0.34
N VAL A 288 17.57 -8.16 -0.74
CA VAL A 288 17.62 -7.71 -2.13
C VAL A 288 19.07 -7.34 -2.47
N LYS A 289 19.73 -8.13 -3.30
CA LYS A 289 21.12 -7.91 -3.73
C LYS A 289 21.24 -6.82 -4.78
N TYR A 290 20.33 -6.82 -5.75
CA TYR A 290 20.36 -5.88 -6.86
C TYR A 290 18.95 -5.36 -7.15
N VAL A 291 18.84 -4.07 -7.42
CA VAL A 291 17.63 -3.41 -7.92
C VAL A 291 17.95 -2.78 -9.25
N PHE A 292 17.23 -3.18 -10.29
CA PHE A 292 17.31 -2.58 -11.62
C PHE A 292 16.01 -1.87 -11.95
N CYS A 293 16.13 -0.67 -12.52
CA CYS A 293 15.01 0.08 -13.10
C CYS A 293 15.42 0.57 -14.48
N GLN A 294 14.57 0.33 -15.49
CA GLN A 294 14.84 0.67 -16.88
C GLN A 294 16.22 0.19 -17.36
N ALA A 295 16.57 -1.05 -16.98
CA ALA A 295 17.85 -1.71 -17.26
C ALA A 295 19.10 -1.04 -16.64
N LYS A 296 18.92 -0.11 -15.69
CA LYS A 296 20.01 0.51 -14.93
C LYS A 296 20.05 -0.04 -13.52
N LEU A 297 21.24 -0.41 -13.04
CA LEU A 297 21.44 -0.77 -11.64
C LEU A 297 21.24 0.47 -10.76
N LEU A 298 20.25 0.42 -9.87
CA LEU A 298 19.92 1.50 -8.95
C LEU A 298 20.51 1.28 -7.55
N ALA A 299 20.49 0.04 -7.08
CA ALA A 299 20.97 -0.30 -5.74
C ALA A 299 21.63 -1.67 -5.73
N GLU A 300 22.71 -1.78 -4.96
CA GLU A 300 23.41 -3.02 -4.67
C GLU A 300 23.53 -3.17 -3.14
N THR A 301 23.24 -4.37 -2.63
CA THR A 301 23.38 -4.71 -1.21
C THR A 301 24.26 -5.94 -1.08
N ILE A 302 25.30 -5.84 -0.27
CA ILE A 302 26.15 -6.97 0.12
C ILE A 302 25.43 -7.73 1.25
N PRO A 303 25.06 -9.02 1.08
CA PRO A 303 24.42 -9.80 2.14
C PRO A 303 25.30 -9.90 3.38
N LYS A 304 24.67 -10.07 4.55
CA LYS A 304 25.39 -10.21 5.82
C LYS A 304 26.28 -11.46 5.80
N THR A 305 27.57 -11.29 6.07
CA THR A 305 28.50 -12.40 6.26
C THR A 305 28.56 -12.78 7.75
N ILE A 306 28.25 -14.04 8.06
CA ILE A 306 28.39 -14.58 9.41
C ILE A 306 29.73 -15.29 9.52
N LYS A 307 30.61 -14.80 10.41
CA LYS A 307 31.85 -15.50 10.78
C LYS A 307 31.60 -16.32 12.04
N PHE A 308 31.48 -17.64 11.89
CA PHE A 308 31.46 -18.53 13.04
C PHE A 308 32.88 -18.59 13.63
N THR A 309 33.06 -18.07 14.84
CA THR A 309 34.27 -18.31 15.64
C THR A 309 34.19 -19.74 16.18
N SER A 310 35.28 -20.51 16.08
CA SER A 310 35.33 -21.90 16.52
C SER A 310 34.78 -22.06 17.94
N PHE A 311 33.75 -22.89 18.08
CA PHE A 311 33.38 -23.47 19.37
C PHE A 311 34.37 -24.61 19.63
N THR A 312 35.33 -24.38 20.53
CA THR A 312 36.06 -25.46 21.22
C THR A 312 35.38 -25.75 22.53
#